data_AF-A0A2V5W8P7-F1
#
_entry.id   AF-A0A2V5W8P7-F1
#
_cell.length_a   1.000
_cell.length_b   1.000
_cell.length_c   1.000
_cell.angle_alpha   90.00
_cell.angle_beta   90.00
_cell.angle_gamma   90.00
#
_symmetry.space_group_name_H-M   'P 1'
#
loop_
_entity.id
_entity.type
_entity.pdbx_description
1 polymer ?
#
loop_
_entity_poly.entity_id
_entity_poly.type
_entity_poly.pdbx_seq_one_letter_code
_entity_poly.pdbx_strand_id
1 'polypeptide(L)'
;MKGVNALFLGIFGTFAFSWTGLTLIPNFQIGHLDPQSDEEQTDIYPMPKSGMAERGRKIYAANGCVYCHSQQVRADYAASDIDRKWGTRRSAPRDYIFERPALLGKMRLGPDLSNIGKRAPSEDANAPAPSASPAASPAANAPAPNAANSPAAAASASPPASASPAASANASAAPANSPAPSQSPAAKAATTADTTTNSNGMPPQYSAAWHHLHLYSPRSVLAGSTSNMPAFKFLYEKRRISGERSVDALKLTGADALGEEWEVVPTYDAKCLVAYLMSLDQSHELQEAKLASAPAAPASSPAASAAASPAASPAPAKEEKK
;
A
#
# COMPACT_ATOMS: atom_id res chain seq x y z
N MET A 1 -4.79 -6.49 -61.43
CA MET A 1 -4.54 -6.34 -59.98
C MET A 1 -3.07 -6.64 -59.61
N LYS A 2 -2.09 -5.96 -60.24
CA LYS A 2 -0.68 -6.08 -59.87
C LYS A 2 -0.39 -4.96 -58.87
N GLY A 3 -0.19 -5.30 -57.59
CA GLY A 3 0.05 -4.31 -56.52
C GLY A 3 -0.83 -4.48 -55.29
N VAL A 4 -1.96 -5.18 -55.40
CA VAL A 4 -2.84 -5.47 -54.26
C VAL A 4 -2.10 -6.27 -53.18
N ASN A 5 -1.34 -7.31 -53.57
CA ASN A 5 -0.55 -8.10 -52.62
C ASN A 5 0.55 -7.28 -51.92
N ALA A 6 1.19 -6.34 -52.64
CA ALA A 6 2.22 -5.48 -52.07
C ALA A 6 1.61 -4.49 -51.06
N LEU A 7 0.43 -3.94 -51.36
CA LEU A 7 -0.32 -3.10 -50.44
C LEU A 7 -0.73 -3.87 -49.17
N PHE A 8 -1.25 -5.09 -49.32
CA PHE A 8 -1.62 -5.93 -48.17
C PHE A 8 -0.41 -6.28 -47.30
N LEU A 9 0.73 -6.66 -47.90
CA LEU A 9 1.97 -6.94 -47.17
C LEU A 9 2.50 -5.71 -46.44
N GLY A 10 2.43 -4.52 -47.07
CA GLY A 10 2.83 -3.27 -46.44
C GLY A 10 1.96 -2.94 -45.23
N ILE A 11 0.64 -2.98 -45.38
CA ILE A 11 -0.32 -2.74 -44.30
C ILE A 11 -0.10 -3.74 -43.16
N PHE A 12 -0.03 -5.03 -43.47
CA PHE A 12 0.21 -6.08 -42.48
C PHE A 12 1.55 -5.86 -41.76
N GLY A 13 2.62 -5.54 -42.48
CA GLY A 13 3.94 -5.25 -41.91
C GLY A 13 3.91 -4.08 -40.92
N THR A 14 3.21 -2.99 -41.25
CA THR A 14 3.05 -1.84 -40.34
C THR A 14 2.29 -2.23 -39.08
N PHE A 15 1.18 -2.97 -39.20
CA PHE A 15 0.42 -3.44 -38.04
C PHE A 15 1.22 -4.43 -37.19
N ALA A 16 1.92 -5.38 -37.80
CA ALA A 16 2.74 -6.37 -37.10
C ALA A 16 3.91 -5.71 -36.37
N PHE A 17 4.59 -4.75 -36.99
CA PHE A 17 5.65 -3.98 -36.35
C PHE A 17 5.13 -3.16 -35.17
N SER A 18 4.00 -2.46 -35.35
CA SER A 18 3.36 -1.69 -34.29
C SER A 18 2.91 -2.58 -33.12
N TRP A 19 2.26 -3.71 -33.41
CA TRP A 19 1.83 -4.68 -32.41
C TRP A 19 3.03 -5.27 -31.66
N THR A 20 4.10 -5.66 -32.37
CA THR A 20 5.31 -6.18 -31.75
C THR A 20 5.96 -5.14 -30.82
N GLY A 21 6.11 -3.90 -31.30
CA GLY A 21 6.71 -2.81 -30.54
C GLY A 21 5.92 -2.38 -29.31
N LEU A 22 4.59 -2.37 -29.40
CA LEU A 22 3.70 -1.87 -28.33
C LEU A 22 3.18 -2.95 -27.40
N THR A 23 3.17 -4.23 -27.81
CA THR A 23 2.60 -5.32 -27.00
C THR A 23 3.65 -6.37 -26.61
N LEU A 24 4.37 -6.94 -27.59
CA LEU A 24 5.32 -8.01 -27.30
C LEU A 24 6.54 -7.49 -26.52
N ILE A 25 7.18 -6.42 -26.98
CA ILE A 25 8.38 -5.90 -26.33
C ILE A 25 8.11 -5.51 -24.86
N PRO A 26 7.06 -4.72 -24.54
CA PRO A 26 6.75 -4.42 -23.15
C PRO A 26 6.40 -5.66 -22.34
N ASN A 27 5.66 -6.62 -22.91
CA ASN A 27 5.35 -7.87 -22.21
C ASN A 27 6.62 -8.68 -21.88
N PHE A 28 7.61 -8.71 -22.77
CA PHE A 28 8.90 -9.34 -22.48
C PHE A 28 9.72 -8.59 -21.43
N GLN A 29 9.60 -7.25 -21.37
CA GLN A 29 10.36 -6.43 -20.42
C GLN A 29 9.78 -6.45 -19.00
N ILE A 30 8.45 -6.38 -18.86
CA ILE A 30 7.76 -6.18 -17.56
C ILE A 30 6.59 -7.14 -17.31
N GLY A 31 6.28 -8.05 -18.23
CA GLY A 31 5.17 -8.99 -18.07
C GLY A 31 5.43 -10.11 -17.07
N HIS A 32 6.71 -10.37 -16.75
CA HIS A 32 7.15 -11.44 -15.85
C HIS A 32 7.89 -10.87 -14.64
N LEU A 33 7.20 -10.09 -13.82
CA LEU A 33 7.75 -9.58 -12.56
C LEU A 33 7.45 -10.58 -11.42
N ASP A 34 8.50 -11.18 -10.86
CA ASP A 34 8.41 -12.05 -9.69
C ASP A 34 8.57 -11.29 -8.36
N PRO A 35 8.22 -11.84 -7.19
CA PRO A 35 8.60 -11.22 -5.93
C PRO A 35 10.12 -11.05 -5.82
N GLN A 36 10.57 -9.92 -5.28
CA GLN A 36 11.97 -9.70 -4.90
C GLN A 36 12.21 -10.19 -3.48
N SER A 37 13.41 -10.68 -3.21
CA SER A 37 13.87 -10.98 -1.85
C SER A 37 15.26 -10.38 -1.63
N ASP A 38 15.62 -10.25 -0.36
CA ASP A 38 16.99 -10.04 0.07
C ASP A 38 17.87 -11.29 -0.22
N GLU A 39 19.18 -11.15 -0.03
CA GLU A 39 20.16 -12.23 -0.27
C GLU A 39 19.90 -13.47 0.60
N GLU A 40 19.30 -13.27 1.77
CA GLU A 40 18.96 -14.34 2.71
C GLU A 40 17.58 -14.97 2.44
N GLN A 41 16.84 -14.46 1.43
CA GLN A 41 15.47 -14.87 1.08
C GLN A 41 14.50 -14.82 2.27
N THR A 42 14.72 -13.89 3.20
CA THR A 42 13.89 -13.69 4.39
C THR A 42 12.81 -12.63 4.19
N ASP A 43 13.04 -11.67 3.30
CA ASP A 43 12.15 -10.53 3.05
C ASP A 43 11.58 -10.55 1.62
N ILE A 44 10.61 -11.42 1.39
CA ILE A 44 9.95 -11.58 0.09
C ILE A 44 8.88 -10.50 -0.08
N TYR A 45 9.03 -9.66 -1.12
CA TYR A 45 8.10 -8.58 -1.45
C TYR A 45 7.74 -8.52 -2.94
N PRO A 46 6.47 -8.25 -3.30
CA PRO A 46 5.31 -8.18 -2.42
C PRO A 46 4.86 -9.58 -1.99
N MET A 47 4.10 -9.66 -0.90
CA MET A 47 3.40 -10.88 -0.51
C MET A 47 1.95 -10.87 -1.02
N PRO A 48 1.42 -12.01 -1.50
CA PRO A 48 0.02 -12.09 -1.88
C PRO A 48 -0.88 -11.91 -0.65
N LYS A 49 -1.93 -11.10 -0.79
CA LYS A 49 -2.94 -10.91 0.26
C LYS A 49 -3.80 -12.16 0.40
N SER A 50 -4.16 -12.49 1.64
CA SER A 50 -4.99 -13.67 1.95
C SER A 50 -5.99 -13.37 3.07
N GLY A 51 -6.93 -14.30 3.28
CA GLY A 51 -7.92 -14.21 4.35
C GLY A 51 -8.76 -12.93 4.33
N MET A 52 -8.82 -12.25 5.49
CA MET A 52 -9.62 -11.03 5.66
C MET A 52 -9.17 -9.88 4.77
N ALA A 53 -7.88 -9.75 4.48
CA ALA A 53 -7.36 -8.67 3.65
C ALA A 53 -7.81 -8.82 2.18
N GLU A 54 -7.82 -10.04 1.64
CA GLU A 54 -8.30 -10.26 0.26
C GLU A 54 -9.83 -10.08 0.16
N ARG A 55 -10.60 -10.50 1.17
CA ARG A 55 -12.03 -10.18 1.24
C ARG A 55 -12.27 -8.67 1.36
N GLY A 56 -11.48 -8.00 2.19
CA GLY A 56 -11.52 -6.55 2.37
C GLY A 56 -11.26 -5.77 1.09
N ARG A 57 -10.32 -6.25 0.26
CA ARG A 57 -10.05 -5.68 -1.07
C ARG A 57 -11.29 -5.72 -1.97
N LYS A 58 -12.04 -6.83 -1.95
CA LYS A 58 -13.30 -6.95 -2.70
C LYS A 58 -14.37 -6.01 -2.18
N ILE A 59 -14.45 -5.83 -0.86
CA ILE A 59 -15.37 -4.88 -0.22
C ILE A 59 -14.99 -3.44 -0.60
N TYR A 60 -13.70 -3.11 -0.58
CA TYR A 60 -13.18 -1.80 -1.02
C TYR A 60 -13.59 -1.50 -2.47
N ALA A 61 -13.44 -2.47 -3.37
CA ALA A 61 -13.84 -2.34 -4.77
C ALA A 61 -15.36 -2.21 -4.93
N ALA A 62 -16.14 -3.07 -4.26
CA ALA A 62 -17.60 -3.07 -4.32
C ALA A 62 -18.23 -1.77 -3.82
N ASN A 63 -17.59 -1.13 -2.85
CA ASN A 63 -18.02 0.15 -2.27
C ASN A 63 -17.51 1.38 -3.02
N GLY A 64 -16.78 1.19 -4.13
CA GLY A 64 -16.33 2.29 -4.97
C GLY A 64 -15.27 3.19 -4.32
N CYS A 65 -14.55 2.71 -3.29
CA CYS A 65 -13.53 3.51 -2.61
C CYS A 65 -12.44 4.01 -3.58
N VAL A 66 -12.15 3.22 -4.62
CA VAL A 66 -11.22 3.51 -5.73
C VAL A 66 -11.58 4.78 -6.54
N TYR A 67 -12.84 5.26 -6.47
CA TYR A 67 -13.25 6.48 -7.15
C TYR A 67 -12.75 7.75 -6.46
N CYS A 68 -12.50 7.69 -5.15
CA CYS A 68 -12.06 8.84 -4.34
C CYS A 68 -10.62 8.73 -3.87
N HIS A 69 -10.12 7.49 -3.73
CA HIS A 69 -8.80 7.20 -3.19
C HIS A 69 -7.96 6.43 -4.21
N SER A 70 -6.78 6.97 -4.49
CA SER A 70 -5.77 6.24 -5.26
C SER A 70 -4.98 5.28 -4.38
N GLN A 71 -4.42 4.27 -5.04
CA GLN A 71 -3.37 3.41 -4.49
C GLN A 71 -2.22 3.41 -5.49
N GLN A 72 -1.67 4.60 -5.73
CA GLN A 72 -0.52 4.79 -6.59
C GLN A 72 0.21 6.05 -6.16
N VAL A 73 1.33 5.90 -5.45
CA VAL A 73 2.21 7.03 -5.11
C VAL A 73 2.95 7.45 -6.38
N ARG A 74 2.78 8.70 -6.80
CA ARG A 74 3.47 9.24 -7.98
C ARG A 74 4.91 9.63 -7.62
N ALA A 75 5.74 9.70 -8.66
CA ALA A 75 7.10 10.20 -8.53
C ALA A 75 7.11 11.66 -8.04
N ASP A 76 8.16 12.00 -7.30
CA ASP A 76 8.45 13.35 -6.78
C ASP A 76 8.49 14.43 -7.87
N TYR A 77 9.07 14.12 -9.03
CA TYR A 77 9.09 15.04 -10.17
C TYR A 77 7.73 15.23 -10.85
N ALA A 78 6.78 14.32 -10.63
CA ALA A 78 5.45 14.35 -11.25
C ALA A 78 4.38 14.88 -10.29
N ALA A 79 4.59 14.78 -8.98
CA ALA A 79 3.65 15.23 -7.96
C ALA A 79 4.26 15.30 -6.55
N SER A 80 3.62 16.09 -5.69
CA SER A 80 3.96 16.24 -4.27
C SER A 80 3.48 15.09 -3.36
N ASP A 81 3.32 13.87 -3.89
CA ASP A 81 2.81 12.73 -3.11
C ASP A 81 3.78 12.34 -1.98
N ILE A 82 5.10 12.40 -2.25
CA ILE A 82 6.16 12.16 -1.28
C ILE A 82 6.26 13.31 -0.26
N ASP A 83 6.11 14.56 -0.71
CA ASP A 83 6.11 15.73 0.19
C ASP A 83 4.94 15.69 1.17
N ARG A 84 3.76 15.25 0.71
CA ARG A 84 2.57 14.98 1.52
C ARG A 84 2.69 13.78 2.44
N LYS A 85 3.84 13.09 2.41
CA LYS A 85 4.12 11.89 3.20
C LYS A 85 3.12 10.75 2.92
N TRP A 86 2.68 10.64 1.67
CA TRP A 86 1.79 9.55 1.28
C TRP A 86 2.51 8.23 1.03
N GLY A 87 3.80 8.29 0.72
CA GLY A 87 4.71 7.16 0.65
C GLY A 87 6.15 7.62 0.80
N THR A 88 7.06 6.67 0.97
CA THR A 88 8.52 6.93 1.02
C THR A 88 9.15 6.92 -0.36
N ARG A 89 8.53 6.21 -1.31
CA ARG A 89 8.92 6.17 -2.74
C ARG A 89 7.69 6.12 -3.63
N ARG A 90 7.90 6.30 -4.93
CA ARG A 90 6.87 6.09 -5.95
C ARG A 90 6.47 4.61 -6.05
N SER A 91 5.22 4.34 -6.42
CA SER A 91 4.78 3.00 -6.75
C SER A 91 5.47 2.49 -8.01
N ALA A 92 5.75 1.19 -8.05
CA ALA A 92 6.33 0.47 -9.18
C ALA A 92 5.38 -0.64 -9.66
N PRO A 93 5.50 -1.12 -10.91
CA PRO A 93 4.66 -2.22 -11.41
C PRO A 93 4.71 -3.46 -10.52
N ARG A 94 5.86 -3.73 -9.89
CA ARG A 94 6.03 -4.87 -8.98
C ARG A 94 5.11 -4.84 -7.75
N ASP A 95 4.69 -3.65 -7.29
CA ASP A 95 3.78 -3.51 -6.16
C ASP A 95 2.39 -4.14 -6.42
N TYR A 96 2.06 -4.39 -7.70
CA TYR A 96 0.74 -4.83 -8.14
C TYR A 96 0.70 -6.24 -8.75
N ILE A 97 1.79 -7.02 -8.72
CA ILE A 97 1.86 -8.32 -9.41
C ILE A 97 0.78 -9.32 -8.96
N PHE A 98 0.34 -9.23 -7.70
CA PHE A 98 -0.74 -10.05 -7.12
C PHE A 98 -2.10 -9.34 -7.10
N GLU A 99 -2.17 -8.07 -7.53
CA GLU A 99 -3.43 -7.33 -7.55
C GLU A 99 -4.18 -7.52 -8.87
N ARG A 100 -5.26 -8.30 -8.81
CA ARG A 100 -6.11 -8.55 -9.99
C ARG A 100 -7.57 -8.22 -9.69
N PRO A 101 -8.14 -7.14 -10.29
CA PRO A 101 -7.44 -6.04 -10.97
C PRO A 101 -6.67 -5.15 -9.96
N ALA A 102 -5.69 -4.40 -10.45
CA ALA A 102 -4.97 -3.38 -9.68
C ALA A 102 -5.88 -2.16 -9.37
N LEU A 103 -5.85 -1.67 -8.13
CA LEU A 103 -6.76 -0.63 -7.65
C LEU A 103 -6.12 0.76 -7.60
N LEU A 104 -5.44 1.17 -8.67
CA LEU A 104 -4.64 2.40 -8.76
C LEU A 104 -5.42 3.69 -8.43
N GLY A 105 -6.73 3.70 -8.64
CA GLY A 105 -7.60 4.87 -8.49
C GLY A 105 -7.88 5.58 -9.81
N LYS A 106 -8.98 6.34 -9.87
CA LYS A 106 -9.31 7.20 -11.02
C LYS A 106 -9.17 8.69 -10.71
N MET A 107 -9.46 9.09 -9.48
CA MET A 107 -9.41 10.47 -9.01
C MET A 107 -8.95 10.49 -7.55
N ARG A 108 -8.57 11.67 -7.07
CA ARG A 108 -8.09 11.89 -5.70
C ARG A 108 -8.89 12.99 -5.02
N LEU A 109 -10.06 12.60 -4.52
CA LEU A 109 -10.85 13.46 -3.63
C LEU A 109 -10.37 13.30 -2.18
N GLY A 110 -9.93 12.09 -1.81
CA GLY A 110 -9.25 11.80 -0.55
C GLY A 110 -7.75 11.52 -0.73
N PRO A 111 -7.02 11.29 0.37
CA PRO A 111 -5.60 10.94 0.32
C PRO A 111 -5.35 9.60 -0.40
N ASP A 112 -4.13 9.45 -0.92
CA ASP A 112 -3.64 8.16 -1.42
C ASP A 112 -3.47 7.15 -0.27
N LEU A 113 -3.87 5.90 -0.52
CA LEU A 113 -3.95 4.83 0.47
C LEU A 113 -2.88 3.73 0.28
N SER A 114 -1.99 3.81 -0.71
CA SER A 114 -0.98 2.77 -1.00
C SER A 114 -0.16 2.34 0.22
N ASN A 115 0.09 3.26 1.15
CA ASN A 115 0.92 3.05 2.34
C ASN A 115 0.16 3.34 3.64
N ILE A 116 -1.18 3.30 3.64
CA ILE A 116 -1.96 3.70 4.82
C ILE A 116 -1.71 2.77 6.02
N GLY A 117 -1.42 1.49 5.78
CA GLY A 117 -1.06 0.51 6.81
C GLY A 117 0.22 0.87 7.56
N LYS A 118 1.24 1.34 6.85
CA LYS A 118 2.50 1.80 7.45
C LYS A 118 2.36 3.06 8.31
N ARG A 119 1.30 3.85 8.10
CA ARG A 119 1.07 5.09 8.86
C ARG A 119 0.37 4.84 10.19
N ALA A 120 -0.12 3.63 10.44
CA ALA A 120 -0.60 3.26 11.75
C ALA A 120 0.55 3.39 12.77
N PRO A 121 0.30 3.87 13.99
CA PRO A 121 1.33 3.89 15.03
C PRO A 121 1.82 2.47 15.30
N SER A 122 3.12 2.31 15.50
CA SER A 122 3.70 1.05 15.95
C SER A 122 3.17 0.72 17.35
N GLU A 123 3.08 -0.58 17.69
CA GLU A 123 2.68 -1.03 19.03
C GLU A 123 3.56 -0.39 20.13
N ASP A 124 4.84 -0.12 19.83
CA ASP A 124 5.78 0.57 20.73
C ASP A 124 5.44 2.05 20.97
N ALA A 125 4.80 2.74 20.02
CA ALA A 125 4.35 4.13 20.18
C ALA A 125 3.09 4.24 21.05
N ASN A 126 2.45 3.10 21.35
CA ASN A 126 1.30 2.97 22.24
C ASN A 126 1.67 2.43 23.63
N ALA A 127 2.94 2.05 23.86
CA ALA A 127 3.38 1.71 25.21
C ALA A 127 3.31 2.96 26.10
N PRO A 128 2.75 2.87 27.32
CA PRO A 128 2.89 3.95 28.30
C PRO A 128 4.37 4.28 28.44
N ALA A 129 4.72 5.57 28.35
CA ALA A 129 6.06 6.03 28.71
C ALA A 129 6.41 5.41 30.06
N PRO A 130 7.58 4.77 30.23
CA PRO A 130 7.92 4.13 31.48
C PRO A 130 7.81 5.19 32.57
N SER A 131 6.84 5.00 33.46
CA SER A 131 6.70 5.79 34.66
C SER A 131 8.06 5.74 35.35
N ALA A 132 8.69 6.90 35.50
CA ALA A 132 9.97 7.03 36.16
C ALA A 132 9.88 6.36 37.53
N SER A 133 10.43 5.15 37.66
CA SER A 133 10.64 4.53 38.95
C SER A 133 11.67 5.39 39.71
N PRO A 134 11.42 5.68 41.00
CA PRO A 134 12.30 6.54 41.77
C PRO A 134 13.66 5.88 41.95
N ALA A 135 14.69 6.74 41.92
CA ALA A 135 16.09 6.38 42.02
C ALA A 135 16.38 5.41 43.18
N ALA A 136 17.02 4.29 42.86
CA ALA A 136 17.74 3.48 43.82
C ALA A 136 19.24 3.52 43.47
N SER A 137 20.02 4.11 44.36
CA SER A 137 21.49 4.16 44.33
C SER A 137 22.14 2.78 44.54
N PRO A 138 23.44 2.62 44.20
CA PRO A 138 23.99 1.35 43.73
C PRO A 138 24.63 0.50 44.83
N ALA A 139 24.60 -0.83 44.67
CA ALA A 139 25.44 -1.76 45.42
C ALA A 139 26.09 -2.83 44.53
N ALA A 140 27.41 -2.72 44.46
CA ALA A 140 28.52 -3.62 44.11
C ALA A 140 28.29 -5.11 43.70
N ASN A 141 28.90 -5.44 42.55
CA ASN A 141 29.85 -6.52 42.22
C ASN A 141 29.59 -8.03 42.50
N ALA A 142 29.52 -8.76 41.37
CA ALA A 142 30.28 -9.99 40.97
C ALA A 142 29.83 -11.39 41.47
N PRO A 143 30.30 -12.50 40.83
CA PRO A 143 30.39 -12.81 39.40
C PRO A 143 29.81 -14.20 39.03
N ALA A 144 29.76 -14.49 37.72
CA ALA A 144 29.31 -15.75 37.09
C ALA A 144 30.26 -16.95 37.28
N PRO A 145 29.79 -18.20 37.07
CA PRO A 145 30.66 -19.31 36.73
C PRO A 145 30.44 -19.84 35.29
N ASN A 146 31.56 -20.10 34.63
CA ASN A 146 31.72 -20.91 33.41
C ASN A 146 31.94 -22.40 33.75
N ALA A 147 31.68 -23.27 32.76
CA ALA A 147 32.35 -24.55 32.42
C ALA A 147 31.31 -25.65 32.12
N ALA A 148 31.13 -26.10 30.88
CA ALA A 148 31.99 -26.99 30.06
C ALA A 148 31.50 -28.45 30.09
N ASN A 149 31.11 -28.99 28.93
CA ASN A 149 31.67 -30.20 28.29
C ASN A 149 30.69 -30.86 27.29
N SER A 150 31.13 -30.96 26.04
CA SER A 150 30.73 -32.02 25.08
C SER A 150 31.57 -33.30 25.35
N PRO A 151 31.32 -34.49 24.75
CA PRO A 151 31.55 -34.72 23.31
C PRO A 151 30.73 -35.83 22.59
N ALA A 152 30.96 -35.91 21.27
CA ALA A 152 30.92 -37.09 20.38
C ALA A 152 29.55 -37.57 19.84
N ALA A 153 29.36 -38.02 18.59
CA ALA A 153 30.16 -38.09 17.36
C ALA A 153 29.29 -38.65 16.21
N ALA A 154 29.69 -38.38 14.95
CA ALA A 154 29.54 -39.21 13.73
C ALA A 154 28.12 -39.39 13.11
N ALA A 155 27.89 -39.52 11.79
CA ALA A 155 28.71 -39.51 10.57
C ALA A 155 27.81 -39.25 9.33
N SER A 156 28.45 -38.86 8.24
CA SER A 156 27.94 -38.53 6.89
C SER A 156 27.43 -39.71 6.05
N ALA A 157 26.49 -39.48 5.11
CA ALA A 157 26.50 -40.08 3.76
C ALA A 157 25.38 -39.54 2.82
N SER A 158 25.74 -39.36 1.55
CA SER A 158 24.92 -39.23 0.32
C SER A 158 25.81 -39.75 -0.84
N PRO A 159 25.36 -39.95 -2.11
CA PRO A 159 24.06 -40.33 -2.71
C PRO A 159 24.26 -41.59 -3.64
N PRO A 160 23.40 -41.92 -4.64
CA PRO A 160 23.54 -41.30 -5.98
C PRO A 160 22.27 -41.18 -6.90
N ALA A 161 22.35 -40.18 -7.79
CA ALA A 161 22.00 -40.02 -9.23
C ALA A 161 20.89 -40.80 -10.01
N SER A 162 20.16 -40.00 -10.81
CA SER A 162 19.77 -40.13 -12.25
C SER A 162 18.57 -40.98 -12.73
N ALA A 163 17.56 -40.33 -13.35
CA ALA A 163 17.16 -40.47 -14.78
C ALA A 163 15.81 -39.76 -15.14
N SER A 164 15.80 -39.05 -16.29
CA SER A 164 14.64 -38.58 -17.09
C SER A 164 13.90 -39.77 -17.79
N PRO A 165 12.72 -39.67 -18.51
CA PRO A 165 12.23 -38.55 -19.35
C PRO A 165 10.68 -38.35 -19.56
N ALA A 166 10.35 -37.26 -20.29
CA ALA A 166 9.29 -37.06 -21.32
C ALA A 166 7.75 -37.26 -21.09
N ALA A 167 7.01 -36.24 -21.58
CA ALA A 167 5.76 -36.25 -22.36
C ALA A 167 4.34 -36.35 -21.73
N SER A 168 3.55 -35.30 -22.01
CA SER A 168 2.13 -35.21 -22.43
C SER A 168 0.95 -35.85 -21.68
N ALA A 169 -0.11 -35.00 -21.60
CA ALA A 169 -1.55 -35.28 -21.68
C ALA A 169 -2.35 -35.65 -20.40
N ASN A 170 -3.15 -34.66 -19.97
CA ASN A 170 -4.61 -34.70 -19.71
C ASN A 170 -5.24 -35.93 -19.00
N ALA A 171 -5.75 -35.74 -17.76
CA ALA A 171 -7.14 -36.05 -17.33
C ALA A 171 -7.29 -36.21 -15.79
N SER A 172 -8.28 -35.49 -15.24
CA SER A 172 -9.26 -35.84 -14.19
C SER A 172 -8.91 -36.69 -12.94
N ALA A 173 -9.08 -36.04 -11.78
CA ALA A 173 -9.84 -36.44 -10.57
C ALA A 173 -9.34 -37.55 -9.60
N ALA A 174 -8.75 -37.08 -8.47
CA ALA A 174 -8.93 -37.47 -7.05
C ALA A 174 -8.54 -38.89 -6.54
N PRO A 175 -8.31 -39.10 -5.21
CA PRO A 175 -7.84 -38.22 -4.12
C PRO A 175 -6.60 -38.81 -3.36
N ALA A 176 -6.22 -38.16 -2.25
CA ALA A 176 -5.32 -38.64 -1.16
C ALA A 176 -3.84 -38.24 -1.20
N ASN A 177 -3.47 -37.24 -0.39
CA ASN A 177 -2.72 -37.41 0.86
C ASN A 177 -2.08 -36.08 1.27
N SER A 178 -2.56 -35.53 2.39
CA SER A 178 -2.00 -34.36 3.05
C SER A 178 -0.69 -34.72 3.76
N PRO A 179 0.40 -33.96 3.59
CA PRO A 179 1.38 -33.76 4.64
C PRO A 179 0.97 -32.56 5.51
N ALA A 180 1.23 -32.69 6.81
CA ALA A 180 1.00 -31.70 7.86
C ALA A 180 1.65 -30.33 7.57
N PRO A 181 1.15 -29.23 8.17
CA PRO A 181 1.54 -27.88 7.81
C PRO A 181 2.91 -27.52 8.41
N SER A 182 3.87 -27.20 7.54
CA SER A 182 5.04 -26.41 7.94
C SER A 182 4.56 -24.98 8.20
N GLN A 183 4.87 -24.48 9.39
CA GLN A 183 4.39 -23.22 9.97
C GLN A 183 4.69 -22.03 9.04
N SER A 184 3.64 -21.42 8.49
CA SER A 184 3.70 -20.04 7.99
C SER A 184 3.86 -19.09 9.18
N PRO A 185 4.63 -17.99 9.05
CA PRO A 185 4.52 -16.90 10.00
C PRO A 185 3.09 -16.36 9.92
N ALA A 186 2.42 -16.36 11.07
CA ALA A 186 1.03 -15.99 11.22
C ALA A 186 0.71 -14.68 10.49
N ALA A 187 -0.31 -14.71 9.65
CA ALA A 187 -1.08 -13.51 9.36
C ALA A 187 -1.55 -12.98 10.72
N LYS A 188 -0.91 -11.91 11.22
CA LYS A 188 -1.32 -11.22 12.44
C LYS A 188 -2.78 -10.82 12.24
N ALA A 189 -3.66 -11.54 12.92
CA ALA A 189 -5.07 -11.23 12.97
C ALA A 189 -5.22 -9.78 13.43
N ALA A 190 -6.04 -9.00 12.73
CA ALA A 190 -6.39 -7.64 13.09
C ALA A 190 -7.33 -7.64 14.32
N THR A 191 -6.84 -8.20 15.43
CA THR A 191 -7.52 -8.31 16.71
C THR A 191 -6.69 -7.58 17.75
N THR A 192 -6.76 -6.26 17.75
CA THR A 192 -6.33 -5.46 18.90
C THR A 192 -7.22 -4.23 19.03
N ALA A 193 -8.15 -4.31 19.98
CA ALA A 193 -8.63 -3.15 20.72
C ALA A 193 -7.47 -2.70 21.62
N ASP A 194 -6.51 -1.95 21.07
CA ASP A 194 -5.45 -1.35 21.86
C ASP A 194 -5.94 -0.04 22.48
N THR A 195 -5.83 0.05 23.81
CA THR A 195 -6.48 1.05 24.68
C THR A 195 -5.59 2.27 24.84
N THR A 196 -5.33 2.96 23.74
CA THR A 196 -4.49 4.15 23.70
C THR A 196 -5.25 5.28 23.02
N THR A 197 -6.28 5.80 23.67
CA THR A 197 -6.92 7.02 23.19
C THR A 197 -5.94 8.18 23.29
N ASN A 198 -5.82 8.99 22.25
CA ASN A 198 -5.08 10.23 22.30
C ASN A 198 -5.69 11.19 23.35
N SER A 199 -5.02 12.32 23.62
CA SER A 199 -5.47 13.33 24.60
C SER A 199 -6.90 13.83 24.39
N ASN A 200 -7.47 13.63 23.20
CA ASN A 200 -8.81 14.06 22.82
C ASN A 200 -9.84 12.93 22.92
N GLY A 201 -9.50 11.78 23.52
CA GLY A 201 -10.36 10.62 23.67
C GLY A 201 -10.58 9.80 22.39
N MET A 202 -9.84 10.10 21.32
CA MET A 202 -9.97 9.46 20.00
C MET A 202 -8.93 8.36 19.82
N PRO A 203 -9.22 7.25 19.11
CA PRO A 203 -8.20 6.28 18.77
C PRO A 203 -7.04 6.93 18.00
N PRO A 204 -5.81 6.40 18.11
CA PRO A 204 -4.65 6.93 17.40
C PRO A 204 -4.91 6.96 15.89
N GLN A 205 -4.49 8.04 15.23
CA GLN A 205 -4.75 8.20 13.80
C GLN A 205 -4.20 7.00 13.00
N TYR A 206 -4.98 6.51 12.04
CA TYR A 206 -4.68 5.34 11.22
C TYR A 206 -4.58 3.99 11.96
N SER A 207 -4.86 3.93 13.27
CA SER A 207 -5.08 2.64 13.94
C SER A 207 -6.33 1.93 13.39
N ALA A 208 -6.45 0.62 13.60
CA ALA A 208 -7.64 -0.14 13.19
C ALA A 208 -8.94 0.44 13.80
N ALA A 209 -8.90 0.83 15.08
CA ALA A 209 -10.02 1.48 15.77
C ALA A 209 -10.37 2.84 15.13
N TRP A 210 -9.36 3.62 14.74
CA TRP A 210 -9.57 4.88 14.02
C TRP A 210 -10.19 4.65 12.64
N HIS A 211 -9.74 3.64 11.90
CA HIS A 211 -10.33 3.29 10.61
C HIS A 211 -11.80 2.90 10.74
N HIS A 212 -12.15 2.12 11.77
CA HIS A 212 -13.54 1.77 12.01
C HIS A 212 -14.39 3.01 12.29
N LEU A 213 -13.90 3.92 13.13
CA LEU A 213 -14.60 5.15 13.45
C LEU A 213 -14.70 6.09 12.24
N HIS A 214 -13.63 6.22 11.46
CA HIS A 214 -13.59 7.02 10.24
C HIS A 214 -14.56 6.52 9.17
N LEU A 215 -14.65 5.20 8.97
CA LEU A 215 -15.61 4.62 8.04
C LEU A 215 -17.06 4.84 8.50
N TYR A 216 -17.33 4.75 9.81
CA TYR A 216 -18.68 4.92 10.35
C TYR A 216 -19.13 6.40 10.37
N SER A 217 -18.26 7.31 10.80
CA SER A 217 -18.52 8.74 10.83
C SER A 217 -17.26 9.53 10.43
N PRO A 218 -17.01 9.71 9.11
CA PRO A 218 -15.80 10.36 8.63
C PRO A 218 -15.61 11.78 9.13
N ARG A 219 -16.71 12.46 9.49
CA ARG A 219 -16.72 13.86 9.93
C ARG A 219 -16.41 14.02 11.42
N SER A 220 -16.57 12.97 12.23
CA SER A 220 -16.31 13.05 13.68
C SER A 220 -14.83 12.88 14.02
N VAL A 221 -14.08 12.11 13.22
CA VAL A 221 -12.65 11.84 13.43
C VAL A 221 -11.71 12.95 12.97
N LEU A 222 -12.19 13.85 12.13
CA LEU A 222 -11.41 14.91 11.52
C LEU A 222 -11.83 16.25 12.13
N ALA A 223 -11.39 16.50 13.37
CA ALA A 223 -11.70 17.73 14.08
C ALA A 223 -11.32 18.97 13.24
N GLY A 224 -12.31 19.78 12.88
CA GLY A 224 -12.11 21.00 12.09
C GLY A 224 -12.03 20.81 10.57
N SER A 225 -12.23 19.59 10.03
CA SER A 225 -12.24 19.34 8.58
C SER A 225 -13.54 18.69 8.13
N THR A 226 -14.17 19.27 7.11
CA THR A 226 -15.36 18.70 6.46
C THR A 226 -14.92 17.57 5.54
N SER A 227 -14.86 16.34 6.05
CA SER A 227 -14.64 15.17 5.19
C SER A 227 -15.79 15.02 4.19
N ASN A 228 -15.44 14.95 2.90
CA ASN A 228 -16.37 14.66 1.81
C ASN A 228 -16.61 13.16 1.63
N MET A 229 -15.97 12.31 2.46
CA MET A 229 -16.18 10.87 2.43
C MET A 229 -17.62 10.53 2.89
N PRO A 230 -18.35 9.68 2.15
CA PRO A 230 -19.63 9.13 2.60
C PRO A 230 -19.45 8.31 3.89
N ALA A 231 -20.48 8.28 4.73
CA ALA A 231 -20.49 7.44 5.91
C ALA A 231 -20.91 6.00 5.52
N PHE A 232 -20.08 5.01 5.85
CA PHE A 232 -20.32 3.60 5.57
C PHE A 232 -21.03 2.90 6.73
N LYS A 233 -22.07 3.55 7.29
CA LYS A 233 -22.80 3.07 8.47
C LYS A 233 -23.40 1.67 8.28
N PHE A 234 -23.71 1.28 7.05
CA PHE A 234 -24.25 -0.04 6.70
C PHE A 234 -23.26 -1.20 6.89
N LEU A 235 -21.95 -0.93 7.04
CA LEU A 235 -20.97 -1.96 7.41
C LEU A 235 -20.95 -2.25 8.93
N TYR A 236 -21.82 -1.60 9.70
CA TYR A 236 -21.85 -1.69 11.15
C TYR A 236 -23.25 -2.04 11.64
N GLU A 237 -23.29 -2.73 12.77
CA GLU A 237 -24.54 -3.15 13.41
C GLU A 237 -24.75 -2.35 14.69
N LYS A 238 -25.90 -1.68 14.78
CA LYS A 238 -26.36 -1.05 16.02
C LYS A 238 -27.21 -2.06 16.79
N ARG A 239 -26.79 -2.41 18.01
CA ARG A 239 -27.49 -3.37 18.87
C ARG A 239 -27.58 -2.88 20.31
N ARG A 240 -28.57 -3.40 21.04
CA ARG A 240 -28.65 -3.19 22.49
C ARG A 240 -27.57 -4.01 23.17
N ILE A 241 -26.99 -3.46 24.22
CA ILE A 241 -26.01 -4.16 25.04
C ILE A 241 -26.74 -5.23 25.83
N SER A 242 -26.29 -6.48 25.69
CA SER A 242 -26.82 -7.63 26.41
C SER A 242 -25.70 -8.22 27.25
N GLY A 243 -25.49 -7.63 28.44
CA GLY A 243 -24.37 -7.97 29.33
C GLY A 243 -23.22 -6.98 29.20
N GLU A 244 -22.03 -7.49 28.88
CA GLU A 244 -20.85 -6.64 28.68
C GLU A 244 -20.83 -6.01 27.28
N ARG A 245 -20.33 -4.78 27.20
CA ARG A 245 -20.10 -4.08 25.93
C ARG A 245 -19.05 -4.84 25.10
N SER A 246 -19.25 -4.90 23.80
CA SER A 246 -18.29 -5.53 22.89
C SER A 246 -16.93 -4.81 22.94
N VAL A 247 -15.84 -5.59 22.96
CA VAL A 247 -14.48 -5.08 22.82
C VAL A 247 -14.24 -4.32 21.51
N ASP A 248 -15.03 -4.65 20.48
CA ASP A 248 -14.95 -4.03 19.16
C ASP A 248 -15.92 -2.84 19.01
N ALA A 249 -16.67 -2.48 20.05
CA ALA A 249 -17.64 -1.40 19.99
C ALA A 249 -16.97 -0.05 19.70
N LEU A 250 -17.55 0.71 18.75
CA LEU A 250 -17.04 2.01 18.38
C LEU A 250 -17.23 3.02 19.51
N LYS A 251 -16.18 3.79 19.79
CA LYS A 251 -16.21 4.94 20.71
C LYS A 251 -16.76 6.16 19.96
N LEU A 252 -18.08 6.30 19.95
CA LEU A 252 -18.77 7.41 19.31
C LEU A 252 -18.93 8.59 20.27
N THR A 253 -18.65 9.81 19.79
CA THR A 253 -18.73 11.05 20.57
C THR A 253 -19.55 12.12 19.83
N GLY A 254 -19.95 13.17 20.54
CA GLY A 254 -20.69 14.29 19.96
C GLY A 254 -22.07 13.89 19.40
N ALA A 255 -22.38 14.32 18.17
CA ALA A 255 -23.69 14.10 17.55
C ALA A 255 -23.99 12.62 17.21
N ASP A 256 -22.97 11.76 17.11
CA ASP A 256 -23.13 10.33 16.89
C ASP A 256 -23.09 9.52 18.20
N ALA A 257 -22.97 10.18 19.36
CA ALA A 257 -22.96 9.51 20.66
C ALA A 257 -24.24 8.70 20.86
N LEU A 258 -24.08 7.49 21.37
CA LEU A 258 -25.19 6.59 21.66
C LEU A 258 -25.54 6.65 23.15
N GLY A 259 -26.82 6.39 23.45
CA GLY A 259 -27.22 6.14 24.84
C GLY A 259 -26.51 4.92 25.41
N GLU A 260 -26.38 4.86 26.74
CA GLU A 260 -25.59 3.85 27.45
C GLU A 260 -26.03 2.41 27.14
N GLU A 261 -27.30 2.21 26.78
CA GLU A 261 -27.94 0.94 26.42
C GLU A 261 -27.56 0.39 25.03
N TRP A 262 -26.95 1.20 24.16
CA TRP A 262 -26.68 0.86 22.76
C TRP A 262 -25.19 0.84 22.45
N GLU A 263 -24.82 -0.04 21.51
CA GLU A 263 -23.49 -0.08 20.94
C GLU A 263 -23.56 -0.24 19.42
N VAL A 264 -22.49 0.19 18.75
CA VAL A 264 -22.27 -0.03 17.32
C VAL A 264 -21.01 -0.87 17.18
N VAL A 265 -21.13 -2.01 16.53
CA VAL A 265 -20.06 -3.01 16.38
C VAL A 265 -19.78 -3.21 14.90
N PRO A 266 -18.50 -3.33 14.49
CA PRO A 266 -18.15 -3.62 13.10
C PRO A 266 -18.63 -5.02 12.71
N THR A 267 -19.30 -5.10 11.56
CA THR A 267 -19.60 -6.40 10.95
C THR A 267 -18.31 -7.08 10.48
N TYR A 268 -18.41 -8.35 10.11
CA TYR A 268 -17.28 -9.06 9.52
C TYR A 268 -16.72 -8.36 8.26
N ASP A 269 -17.59 -7.75 7.45
CA ASP A 269 -17.17 -7.02 6.25
C ASP A 269 -16.44 -5.71 6.60
N ALA A 270 -16.87 -4.99 7.64
CA ALA A 270 -16.10 -3.85 8.15
C ALA A 270 -14.70 -4.27 8.60
N LYS A 271 -14.60 -5.37 9.36
CA LYS A 271 -13.31 -5.90 9.84
C LYS A 271 -12.40 -6.30 8.68
N CYS A 272 -12.95 -6.96 7.67
CA CYS A 272 -12.20 -7.31 6.46
C CYS A 272 -11.71 -6.06 5.72
N LEU A 273 -12.56 -5.04 5.55
CA LEU A 273 -12.16 -3.79 4.91
C LEU A 273 -11.01 -3.10 5.66
N VAL A 274 -11.08 -3.02 6.99
CA VAL A 274 -9.99 -2.46 7.80
C VAL A 274 -8.74 -3.31 7.72
N ALA A 275 -8.85 -4.65 7.76
CA ALA A 275 -7.71 -5.54 7.57
C ALA A 275 -7.02 -5.33 6.21
N TYR A 276 -7.80 -5.07 5.15
CA TYR A 276 -7.24 -4.70 3.86
C TYR A 276 -6.47 -3.38 3.93
N LEU A 277 -7.06 -2.32 4.48
CA LEU A 277 -6.39 -1.02 4.63
C LEU A 277 -5.10 -1.14 5.45
N MET A 278 -5.11 -1.91 6.54
CA MET A 278 -3.93 -2.18 7.36
C MET A 278 -2.87 -3.01 6.64
N SER A 279 -3.26 -3.81 5.64
CA SER A 279 -2.30 -4.54 4.80
C SER A 279 -1.66 -3.71 3.69
N LEU A 280 -2.06 -2.44 3.51
CA LEU A 280 -1.52 -1.58 2.45
C LEU A 280 -0.21 -0.94 2.91
N ASP A 281 0.89 -1.57 2.50
CA ASP A 281 2.25 -1.07 2.68
C ASP A 281 3.05 -1.33 1.39
N GLN A 282 3.27 -0.26 0.63
CA GLN A 282 4.14 -0.25 -0.54
C GLN A 282 5.44 0.49 -0.22
N SER A 283 6.04 0.30 0.95
CA SER A 283 7.24 1.04 1.37
C SER A 283 8.57 0.29 1.22
N HIS A 284 8.52 -0.98 0.82
CA HIS A 284 9.69 -1.82 0.52
C HIS A 284 10.60 -1.31 -0.60
N GLU A 285 11.90 -1.16 -0.38
CA GLU A 285 12.80 -0.55 -1.37
C GLU A 285 12.95 -1.37 -2.66
N LEU A 286 12.47 -0.84 -3.80
CA LEU A 286 12.57 -1.48 -5.11
C LEU A 286 13.63 -0.79 -5.99
N GLN A 287 14.46 -1.59 -6.68
CA GLN A 287 15.48 -1.07 -7.61
C GLN A 287 14.87 -0.21 -8.73
N GLU A 288 13.75 -0.66 -9.31
CA GLU A 288 13.01 0.04 -10.36
C GLU A 288 12.53 1.44 -9.91
N ALA A 289 12.19 1.56 -8.62
CA ALA A 289 11.75 2.81 -8.03
C ALA A 289 12.91 3.79 -7.79
N LYS A 290 14.14 3.29 -7.57
CA LYS A 290 15.36 4.11 -7.49
C LYS A 290 15.86 4.56 -8.86
N LEU A 291 15.79 3.69 -9.87
CA LEU A 291 16.38 3.96 -11.18
C LEU A 291 15.66 5.06 -11.98
N ALA A 292 14.35 5.27 -11.75
CA ALA A 292 13.61 6.34 -12.42
C ALA A 292 13.47 7.64 -11.62
N SER A 293 14.07 7.75 -10.43
CA SER A 293 14.43 9.07 -9.87
C SER A 293 15.76 9.50 -10.51
N ALA A 294 15.71 9.86 -11.79
CA ALA A 294 16.86 10.48 -12.45
C ALA A 294 17.20 11.81 -11.75
N PRO A 295 18.47 12.24 -11.72
CA PRO A 295 18.88 13.41 -10.95
C PRO A 295 18.14 14.65 -11.44
N ALA A 296 17.83 15.54 -10.50
CA ALA A 296 17.23 16.84 -10.78
C ALA A 296 17.93 17.48 -11.98
N ALA A 297 17.14 17.92 -12.96
CA ALA A 297 17.66 18.68 -14.09
C ALA A 297 18.57 19.79 -13.56
N PRO A 298 19.78 20.00 -14.12
CA PRO A 298 20.65 21.07 -13.67
C PRO A 298 19.86 22.37 -13.77
N ALA A 299 19.87 23.13 -12.66
CA ALA A 299 19.21 24.41 -12.55
C ALA A 299 19.46 25.22 -13.83
N SER A 300 18.37 25.60 -14.49
CA SER A 300 18.39 26.50 -15.64
C SER A 300 19.31 27.69 -15.32
N SER A 301 20.36 27.86 -16.11
CA SER A 301 21.22 29.03 -16.04
C SER A 301 20.37 30.31 -16.05
N PRO A 302 20.77 31.35 -15.30
CA PRO A 302 19.96 32.55 -15.19
C PRO A 302 19.79 33.18 -16.57
N ALA A 303 18.54 33.50 -16.87
CA ALA A 303 18.12 34.18 -18.08
C ALA A 303 19.07 35.34 -18.41
N ALA A 304 19.62 35.31 -19.61
CA ALA A 304 20.28 36.45 -20.19
C ALA A 304 19.32 37.64 -20.15
N SER A 305 19.81 38.73 -19.56
CA SER A 305 19.14 40.02 -19.43
C SER A 305 18.38 40.40 -20.70
N ALA A 306 17.13 40.81 -20.50
CA ALA A 306 16.40 41.59 -21.47
C ALA A 306 17.23 42.81 -21.89
N ALA A 307 17.35 43.03 -23.20
CA ALA A 307 17.75 44.30 -23.77
C ALA A 307 17.10 44.49 -25.15
N ALA A 308 16.31 45.57 -25.22
CA ALA A 308 15.90 46.34 -26.38
C ALA A 308 14.90 45.76 -27.39
N SER A 309 13.64 46.17 -27.22
CA SER A 309 12.69 46.35 -28.32
C SER A 309 13.19 47.41 -29.31
N PRO A 310 13.09 47.24 -30.63
CA PRO A 310 13.31 48.32 -31.58
C PRO A 310 12.10 49.26 -31.64
N ALA A 311 12.42 50.56 -31.70
CA ALA A 311 11.49 51.68 -31.72
C ALA A 311 10.54 51.69 -32.93
N ALA A 312 9.31 52.14 -32.68
CA ALA A 312 8.29 52.41 -33.68
C ALA A 312 8.70 53.57 -34.61
N SER A 313 8.44 53.41 -35.91
CA SER A 313 8.49 54.49 -36.91
C SER A 313 7.28 55.42 -36.76
N PRO A 314 7.43 56.76 -36.92
CA PRO A 314 6.31 57.68 -36.89
C PRO A 314 5.62 57.80 -38.26
N ALA A 315 4.28 57.87 -38.24
CA ALA A 315 3.43 58.20 -39.38
C ALA A 315 3.43 59.72 -39.67
N PRO A 316 3.18 60.17 -40.92
CA PRO A 316 3.30 61.58 -41.31
C PRO A 316 2.09 62.43 -40.86
N ALA A 317 2.38 63.65 -40.41
CA ALA A 317 1.41 64.67 -40.04
C ALA A 317 0.78 65.34 -41.27
N LYS A 318 -0.51 65.62 -41.17
CA LYS A 318 -1.33 66.33 -42.17
C LYS A 318 -0.98 67.82 -42.21
N GLU A 319 -0.98 68.34 -43.43
CA GLU A 319 -0.89 69.74 -43.83
C GLU A 319 -2.26 70.43 -43.61
N GLU A 320 -2.30 71.56 -42.91
CA GLU A 320 -3.42 72.50 -42.92
C GLU A 320 -2.92 73.93 -43.10
N LYS A 321 -3.12 74.43 -44.32
CA LYS A 321 -3.65 75.76 -44.66
C LYS A 321 -2.95 77.02 -44.10
N LYS A 322 -2.21 77.70 -44.98
CA LYS A 322 -2.53 79.10 -45.35
C LYS A 322 -2.13 79.39 -46.79
#